data_AF-A0A183HJA7-F1
#
_entry.id   AF-A0A183HJA7-F1
#
_cell.length_a   1.000
_cell.length_b   1.000
_cell.length_c   1.000
_cell.angle_alpha   90.00
_cell.angle_beta   90.00
_cell.angle_gamma   90.00
#
_symmetry.space_group_name_H-M   'P 1'
#
loop_
_entity.id
_entity.type
_entity.pdbx_description
1 polymer ?
#
loop_
_entity_poly.entity_id
_entity_poly.type
_entity_poly.pdbx_seq_one_letter_code
_entity_poly.pdbx_strand_id
1 'polypeptide(L)'
;LHCIKILVFFLVLIILYRYSPKPFPPLSTNAVIERHSAFIKDSIAFPLSHISPPYLPTVKVLITMEQSGKWGDELGAIARLKTAFYIELSKILREKHSMQAIPFDDHLIIHFNTVVFRLVIAYPKEVHIMRKLNSDKTGILKDSAASKLKELDVILEPQLTALLHSASQQFEAFADTCRLAMYWLSSHALSDYLNEVILETIVASVFLKPFSIQPPRTPFVGFFHFLMLLSTHNWLMKPLLVDFDNEWTGLLYL
;
A
#
# COMPACT_ATOMS: atom_id res chain seq x y z
N LEU A 1 -5.62 -15.63 18.78
CA LEU A 1 -5.50 -16.74 17.78
C LEU A 1 -6.43 -16.56 16.58
N HIS A 2 -7.69 -16.15 16.75
CA HIS A 2 -8.62 -15.95 15.63
C HIS A 2 -8.13 -14.87 14.64
N CYS A 3 -7.64 -13.72 15.14
CA CYS A 3 -7.01 -12.68 14.31
C CYS A 3 -5.75 -13.15 13.56
N ILE A 4 -5.03 -14.17 14.03
CA ILE A 4 -3.81 -14.67 13.38
C ILE A 4 -4.16 -15.66 12.27
N LYS A 5 -5.18 -16.50 12.45
CA LYS A 5 -5.75 -17.31 11.35
C LYS A 5 -6.32 -16.42 10.25
N ILE A 6 -6.99 -15.31 10.63
CA ILE A 6 -7.43 -14.27 9.70
C ILE A 6 -6.22 -13.62 9.04
N LEU A 7 -5.16 -13.25 9.77
CA LEU A 7 -3.94 -12.68 9.20
C LEU A 7 -3.28 -13.62 8.17
N VAL A 8 -3.17 -14.92 8.44
CA VAL A 8 -2.60 -15.90 7.49
C VAL A 8 -3.51 -16.11 6.28
N PHE A 9 -4.83 -16.17 6.49
CA PHE A 9 -5.82 -16.25 5.41
C PHE A 9 -5.79 -14.98 4.53
N PHE A 10 -5.69 -13.80 5.16
CA PHE A 10 -5.51 -12.52 4.48
C PHE A 10 -4.14 -12.42 3.82
N LEU A 11 -3.06 -12.98 4.36
CA LEU A 11 -1.75 -12.98 3.69
C LEU A 11 -1.80 -13.80 2.40
N VAL A 12 -2.48 -14.95 2.42
CA VAL A 12 -2.75 -15.74 1.21
C VAL A 12 -3.66 -14.98 0.24
N LEU A 13 -4.71 -14.32 0.73
CA LEU A 13 -5.60 -13.49 -0.09
C LEU A 13 -4.88 -12.23 -0.63
N ILE A 14 -3.98 -11.61 0.13
CA ILE A 14 -3.18 -10.44 -0.26
C ILE A 14 -2.15 -10.83 -1.32
N ILE A 15 -1.58 -12.04 -1.26
CA ILE A 15 -0.75 -12.59 -2.35
C ILE A 15 -1.56 -12.79 -3.63
N LEU A 16 -2.81 -13.22 -3.49
CA LEU A 16 -3.72 -13.47 -4.61
C LEU A 16 -4.37 -12.19 -5.19
N TYR A 17 -4.57 -11.15 -4.37
CA TYR A 17 -5.42 -10.01 -4.72
C TYR A 17 -4.79 -8.62 -4.55
N ARG A 18 -3.58 -8.50 -3.99
CA ARG A 18 -2.90 -7.20 -3.96
C ARG A 18 -2.10 -6.98 -5.24
N TYR A 19 -2.83 -6.41 -6.19
CA TYR A 19 -2.32 -5.66 -7.32
C TYR A 19 -1.44 -4.51 -6.80
N SER A 20 -0.13 -4.71 -6.79
CA SER A 20 0.81 -3.60 -6.90
C SER A 20 1.03 -3.44 -8.41
N PRO A 21 0.59 -2.34 -9.05
CA PRO A 21 0.92 -2.05 -10.44
C PRO A 21 2.41 -1.76 -10.65
N LYS A 22 3.27 -1.94 -9.64
CA LYS A 22 4.70 -2.16 -9.85
C LYS A 22 4.92 -2.98 -11.13
N PRO A 23 5.80 -2.49 -12.03
CA PRO A 23 5.92 -3.03 -13.37
C PRO A 23 6.37 -4.50 -13.37
N PHE A 24 6.92 -4.96 -12.24
CA PHE A 24 7.38 -6.31 -12.03
C PHE A 24 6.76 -6.89 -10.76
N PRO A 25 6.32 -8.17 -10.77
CA PRO A 25 5.95 -8.85 -9.55
C PRO A 25 7.14 -8.86 -8.58
N PRO A 26 6.90 -8.91 -7.26
CA PRO A 26 7.99 -9.01 -6.29
C PRO A 26 8.88 -10.22 -6.65
N LEU A 27 10.17 -9.95 -6.82
CA LEU A 27 11.17 -10.98 -7.10
C LEU A 27 11.14 -12.02 -5.97
N SER A 28 11.20 -13.30 -6.36
CA SER A 28 11.29 -14.40 -5.40
C SER A 28 12.55 -14.22 -4.54
N THR A 29 12.38 -14.15 -3.22
CA THR A 29 13.50 -14.08 -2.27
C THR A 29 14.47 -15.23 -2.48
N ASN A 30 13.96 -16.45 -2.75
CA ASN A 30 14.80 -17.64 -2.97
C ASN A 30 15.69 -17.47 -4.20
N ALA A 31 15.13 -16.96 -5.30
CA ALA A 31 15.90 -16.71 -6.52
C ALA A 31 17.00 -15.65 -6.32
N VAL A 32 16.77 -14.67 -5.44
CA VAL A 32 17.77 -13.67 -5.08
C VAL A 32 18.86 -14.26 -4.19
N ILE A 33 18.49 -15.00 -3.14
CA ILE A 33 19.43 -15.64 -2.22
C ILE A 33 20.34 -16.62 -2.98
N GLU A 34 19.78 -17.52 -3.78
CA GLU A 34 20.55 -18.51 -4.54
C GLU A 34 21.59 -17.89 -5.47
N ARG A 35 21.28 -16.74 -6.09
CA ARG A 35 22.16 -16.09 -7.07
C ARG A 35 23.18 -15.14 -6.45
N HIS A 36 22.89 -14.57 -5.29
CA HIS A 36 23.66 -13.44 -4.75
C HIS A 36 24.24 -13.70 -3.36
N SER A 37 23.94 -14.83 -2.72
CA SER A 37 24.48 -15.17 -1.40
C SER A 37 25.61 -16.20 -1.47
N ALA A 38 26.67 -15.96 -0.71
CA ALA A 38 27.80 -16.88 -0.56
C ALA A 38 27.46 -18.03 0.40
N PHE A 39 26.84 -17.71 1.53
CA PHE A 39 26.36 -18.66 2.52
C PHE A 39 25.29 -18.02 3.40
N ILE A 40 24.53 -18.87 4.09
CA ILE A 40 23.45 -18.46 5.00
C ILE A 40 23.83 -18.89 6.42
N LYS A 41 23.77 -17.96 7.37
CA LYS A 41 23.97 -18.25 8.79
C LYS A 41 22.88 -17.57 9.61
N ASP A 42 22.22 -18.31 10.50
CA ASP A 42 21.18 -17.81 11.40
C ASP A 42 20.05 -17.03 10.68
N SER A 43 19.67 -17.52 9.49
CA SER A 43 18.69 -16.87 8.59
C SER A 43 19.11 -15.51 8.03
N ILE A 44 20.42 -15.21 8.04
CA ILE A 44 21.06 -14.06 7.40
C ILE A 44 21.85 -14.57 6.20
N ALA A 45 21.53 -14.08 5.01
CA ALA A 45 22.25 -14.38 3.79
C ALA A 45 23.40 -13.38 3.60
N PHE A 46 24.63 -13.87 3.50
CA PHE A 46 25.80 -13.04 3.26
C PHE A 46 26.02 -12.88 1.76
N PRO A 47 26.20 -11.66 1.25
CA PRO A 47 26.36 -11.44 -0.18
C PRO A 47 27.68 -12.04 -0.69
N LEU A 48 27.69 -12.41 -1.97
CA LEU A 48 28.91 -12.76 -2.69
C LEU A 48 29.90 -11.57 -2.70
N SER A 49 31.19 -11.87 -2.66
CA SER A 49 32.25 -10.85 -2.74
C SER A 49 32.10 -10.03 -4.02
N HIS A 50 32.24 -8.71 -3.93
CA HIS A 50 32.16 -7.77 -5.05
C HIS A 50 30.80 -7.68 -5.76
N ILE A 51 29.72 -8.21 -5.15
CA ILE A 51 28.36 -8.12 -5.67
C ILE A 51 27.48 -7.43 -4.61
N SER A 52 26.75 -6.39 -5.01
CA SER A 52 25.68 -5.84 -4.17
C SER A 52 24.45 -6.72 -4.31
N PRO A 53 23.85 -7.20 -3.21
CA PRO A 53 22.59 -7.91 -3.30
C PRO A 53 21.51 -6.99 -3.91
N PRO A 54 20.63 -7.52 -4.77
CA PRO A 54 19.58 -6.71 -5.38
C PRO A 54 18.55 -6.30 -4.32
N TYR A 55 17.91 -5.16 -4.54
CA TYR A 55 16.83 -4.70 -3.68
C TYR A 55 15.63 -5.65 -3.76
N LEU A 56 15.15 -6.12 -2.60
CA LEU A 56 13.95 -6.93 -2.48
C LEU A 56 12.77 -6.05 -2.04
N PRO A 57 11.75 -5.84 -2.90
CA PRO A 57 10.59 -5.05 -2.53
C PRO A 57 9.75 -5.77 -1.47
N THR A 58 9.28 -5.03 -0.47
CA THR A 58 8.35 -5.57 0.55
C THR A 58 6.91 -5.21 0.23
N VAL A 59 5.98 -6.12 0.53
CA VAL A 59 4.54 -5.85 0.48
C VAL A 59 4.09 -5.29 1.84
N LYS A 60 3.78 -3.99 1.90
CA LYS A 60 3.30 -3.30 3.13
C LYS A 60 1.90 -3.80 3.48
N VAL A 61 1.67 -4.38 4.65
CA VAL A 61 0.35 -4.82 5.15
C VAL A 61 -0.01 -4.00 6.37
N LEU A 62 -1.17 -3.34 6.33
CA LEU A 62 -1.67 -2.56 7.45
C LEU A 62 -2.53 -3.44 8.35
N ILE A 63 -2.23 -3.44 9.66
CA ILE A 63 -2.98 -4.18 10.67
C ILE A 63 -3.77 -3.18 11.50
N THR A 64 -5.08 -3.32 11.54
CA THR A 64 -5.94 -2.60 12.48
C THR A 64 -6.26 -3.51 13.66
N MET A 65 -6.00 -3.03 14.86
CA MET A 65 -6.40 -3.72 16.09
C MET A 65 -7.85 -3.34 16.44
N GLU A 66 -8.55 -4.24 17.12
CA GLU A 66 -9.87 -3.91 17.68
C GLU A 66 -9.77 -2.71 18.63
N GLN A 67 -10.84 -1.89 18.69
CA GLN A 67 -10.85 -0.70 19.53
C GLN A 67 -10.69 -1.09 21.00
N SER A 68 -9.50 -0.84 21.54
CA SER A 68 -9.19 -0.94 22.96
C SER A 68 -8.98 0.45 23.52
N GLY A 69 -9.53 0.75 24.69
CA GLY A 69 -9.28 2.00 25.41
C GLY A 69 -7.88 2.08 26.04
N LYS A 70 -7.07 1.02 25.95
CA LYS A 70 -5.83 0.86 26.75
C LYS A 70 -4.54 1.37 26.08
N TRP A 71 -4.63 2.01 24.91
CA TRP A 71 -3.43 2.47 24.16
C TRP A 71 -2.81 3.76 24.74
N GLY A 72 -3.51 4.45 25.64
CA GLY A 72 -3.06 5.73 26.20
C GLY A 72 -3.09 6.89 25.19
N ASP A 73 -2.63 8.06 25.63
CA ASP A 73 -2.63 9.31 24.84
C ASP A 73 -1.21 9.82 24.49
N GLU A 74 -0.18 9.10 24.89
CA GLU A 74 1.23 9.47 24.66
C GLU A 74 1.81 8.71 23.46
N LEU A 75 2.27 9.43 22.43
CA LEU A 75 2.77 8.81 21.18
C LEU A 75 3.95 7.86 21.42
N GLY A 76 4.86 8.22 22.32
CA GLY A 76 6.00 7.35 22.67
C GLY A 76 5.58 6.05 23.35
N ALA A 77 4.54 6.09 24.19
CA ALA A 77 4.00 4.90 24.82
C ALA A 77 3.28 4.01 23.79
N ILE A 78 2.51 4.62 22.88
CA ILE A 78 1.87 3.92 21.76
C ILE A 78 2.91 3.22 20.88
N ALA A 79 4.01 3.90 20.53
CA ALA A 79 5.09 3.31 19.73
C ALA A 79 5.69 2.08 20.41
N ARG A 80 6.05 2.18 21.71
CA ARG A 80 6.57 1.04 22.48
C ARG A 80 5.57 -0.10 22.59
N LEU A 81 4.29 0.22 22.73
CA LEU A 81 3.23 -0.77 22.76
C LEU A 81 3.10 -1.49 21.41
N LYS A 82 3.18 -0.79 20.28
CA LYS A 82 3.26 -1.41 18.95
C LYS A 82 4.48 -2.33 18.82
N THR A 83 5.65 -1.89 19.28
CA THR A 83 6.87 -2.73 19.30
C THR A 83 6.66 -4.01 20.11
N ALA A 84 6.05 -3.91 21.29
CA ALA A 84 5.70 -5.07 22.11
C ALA A 84 4.75 -6.03 21.38
N PHE A 85 3.75 -5.50 20.66
CA PHE A 85 2.88 -6.31 19.81
C PHE A 85 3.65 -7.01 18.67
N TYR A 86 4.57 -6.33 18.00
CA TYR A 86 5.40 -6.95 16.96
C TYR A 86 6.25 -8.09 17.51
N ILE A 87 6.85 -7.92 18.69
CA ILE A 87 7.64 -8.96 19.36
C ILE A 87 6.76 -10.19 19.64
N GLU A 88 5.60 -10.01 20.27
CA GLU A 88 4.71 -11.14 20.58
C GLU A 88 4.15 -11.80 19.33
N LEU A 89 3.76 -11.02 18.32
CA LEU A 89 3.31 -11.57 17.04
C LEU A 89 4.41 -12.38 16.35
N SER A 90 5.66 -11.90 16.39
CA SER A 90 6.81 -12.62 15.82
C SER A 90 7.05 -13.96 16.49
N LYS A 91 6.90 -14.05 17.83
CA LYS A 91 7.01 -15.31 18.57
C LYS A 91 5.95 -16.30 18.13
N ILE A 92 4.69 -15.87 18.08
CA ILE A 92 3.57 -16.74 17.70
C ILE A 92 3.73 -17.26 16.26
N LEU A 93 4.17 -16.42 15.33
CA LEU A 93 4.39 -16.81 13.94
C LEU A 93 5.54 -17.81 13.79
N ARG A 94 6.62 -17.63 14.56
CA ARG A 94 7.75 -18.59 14.59
C ARG A 94 7.32 -19.92 15.19
N GLU A 95 6.66 -19.91 16.35
CA GLU A 95 6.29 -21.11 17.10
C GLU A 95 5.18 -21.93 16.44
N LYS A 96 4.11 -21.27 15.96
CA LYS A 96 2.91 -21.97 15.46
C LYS A 96 2.92 -22.20 13.96
N HIS A 97 3.61 -21.36 13.21
CA HIS A 97 3.57 -21.38 11.75
C HIS A 97 4.94 -21.61 11.11
N SER A 98 6.00 -21.78 11.92
CA SER A 98 7.38 -21.97 11.42
C SER A 98 7.81 -20.88 10.42
N MET A 99 7.26 -19.67 10.56
CA MET A 99 7.56 -18.54 9.67
C MET A 99 8.75 -17.73 10.22
N GLN A 100 9.61 -17.26 9.32
CA GLN A 100 10.63 -16.29 9.71
C GLN A 100 9.98 -14.91 9.85
N ALA A 101 9.90 -14.44 11.09
CA ALA A 101 9.30 -13.15 11.45
C ALA A 101 10.31 -12.32 12.26
N ILE A 102 10.68 -11.12 11.80
CA ILE A 102 11.71 -10.27 12.41
C ILE A 102 11.06 -8.95 12.85
N PRO A 103 10.87 -8.72 14.15
CA PRO A 103 10.28 -7.49 14.66
C PRO A 103 11.29 -6.33 14.65
N PHE A 104 10.81 -5.14 14.27
CA PHE A 104 11.49 -3.85 14.39
C PHE A 104 10.62 -2.91 15.25
N ASP A 105 11.13 -1.71 15.53
CA ASP A 105 10.44 -0.75 16.39
C ASP A 105 9.10 -0.28 15.79
N ASP A 106 9.06 -0.07 14.46
CA ASP A 106 7.94 0.50 13.72
C ASP A 106 7.16 -0.52 12.87
N HIS A 107 7.74 -1.69 12.57
CA HIS A 107 7.13 -2.72 11.72
C HIS A 107 7.58 -4.14 12.07
N LEU A 108 6.89 -5.14 11.51
CA LEU A 108 7.26 -6.55 11.57
C LEU A 108 7.53 -7.06 10.15
N ILE A 109 8.72 -7.57 9.88
CA ILE A 109 9.02 -8.24 8.61
C ILE A 109 8.66 -9.71 8.72
N ILE A 110 7.89 -10.23 7.78
CA ILE A 110 7.57 -11.65 7.67
C ILE A 110 8.02 -12.16 6.31
N HIS A 111 8.84 -13.19 6.31
CA HIS A 111 9.13 -13.97 5.12
C HIS A 111 8.12 -15.10 5.01
N PHE A 112 7.30 -15.09 3.97
CA PHE A 112 6.31 -16.13 3.70
C PHE A 112 6.44 -16.60 2.25
N ASN A 113 6.78 -17.88 2.08
CA ASN A 113 7.14 -18.49 0.80
C ASN A 113 8.30 -17.76 0.11
N THR A 114 8.01 -16.99 -0.94
CA THR A 114 8.98 -16.24 -1.76
C THR A 114 8.81 -14.74 -1.65
N VAL A 115 7.91 -14.27 -0.76
CA VAL A 115 7.52 -12.86 -0.65
C VAL A 115 7.83 -12.35 0.75
N VAL A 116 8.31 -11.10 0.81
CA VAL A 116 8.57 -10.39 2.06
C VAL A 116 7.41 -9.44 2.36
N PHE A 117 6.74 -9.65 3.48
CA PHE A 117 5.69 -8.76 3.98
C PHE A 117 6.25 -7.83 5.05
N ARG A 118 5.85 -6.57 4.97
CA ARG A 118 6.12 -5.56 6.00
C ARG A 118 4.80 -5.24 6.70
N LEU A 119 4.58 -5.79 7.87
CA LEU A 119 3.39 -5.58 8.67
C LEU A 119 3.53 -4.32 9.51
N VAL A 120 2.55 -3.42 9.44
CA VAL A 120 2.52 -2.14 10.16
C VAL A 120 1.19 -2.00 10.89
N ILE A 121 1.22 -1.74 12.19
CA ILE A 121 0.01 -1.48 12.97
C ILE A 121 -0.48 -0.05 12.71
N ALA A 122 -1.67 0.06 12.14
CA ALA A 122 -2.45 1.28 12.03
C ALA A 122 -3.18 1.57 13.33
N TYR A 123 -3.02 2.79 13.83
CA TYR A 123 -3.83 3.31 14.92
C TYR A 123 -4.31 4.72 14.57
N PRO A 124 -5.50 4.88 13.96
CA PRO A 124 -6.00 6.17 13.48
C PRO A 124 -6.03 7.28 14.55
N LYS A 125 -6.18 6.93 15.83
CA LYS A 125 -6.15 7.87 16.95
C LYS A 125 -4.79 8.60 17.10
N GLU A 126 -3.69 8.06 16.59
CA GLU A 126 -2.39 8.77 16.54
C GLU A 126 -2.53 10.11 15.82
N VAL A 127 -3.30 10.18 14.74
CA VAL A 127 -3.54 11.42 13.99
C VAL A 127 -4.19 12.47 14.89
N HIS A 128 -5.19 12.08 15.67
CA HIS A 128 -5.87 12.97 16.61
C HIS A 128 -4.93 13.45 17.73
N ILE A 129 -4.14 12.53 18.32
CA ILE A 129 -3.15 12.88 19.34
C ILE A 129 -2.11 13.85 18.78
N MET A 130 -1.61 13.62 17.56
CA MET A 130 -0.68 14.52 16.89
C MET A 130 -1.29 15.90 16.67
N ARG A 131 -2.55 15.99 16.24
CA ARG A 131 -3.26 17.29 16.08
C ARG A 131 -3.40 18.03 17.41
N LYS A 132 -3.68 17.32 18.50
CA LYS A 132 -3.80 17.86 19.85
C LYS A 132 -2.47 18.35 20.41
N LEU A 133 -1.38 17.64 20.14
CA LEU A 133 -0.03 18.05 20.55
C LEU A 133 0.45 19.30 19.79
N ASN A 134 -0.02 19.49 18.56
CA ASN A 134 0.26 20.70 17.78
C ASN A 134 -0.66 21.88 18.11
N SER A 135 -1.66 21.67 18.97
CA SER A 135 -2.54 22.74 19.44
C SER A 135 -1.80 23.69 20.37
N ASP A 136 -1.99 24.99 20.16
CA ASP A 136 -1.56 26.02 21.12
C ASP A 136 -2.46 25.99 22.39
N LYS A 137 -2.18 26.86 23.36
CA LYS A 137 -2.97 27.03 24.61
C LYS A 137 -4.47 27.34 24.38
N THR A 138 -4.88 27.58 23.13
CA THR A 138 -6.26 27.84 22.70
C THR A 138 -7.10 26.57 22.53
N GLY A 139 -6.50 25.37 22.56
CA GLY A 139 -7.22 24.10 22.48
C GLY A 139 -7.77 23.74 21.10
N ILE A 140 -7.45 24.51 20.07
CA ILE A 140 -7.87 24.24 18.68
C ILE A 140 -6.94 23.19 18.07
N LEU A 141 -7.49 22.07 17.61
CA LEU A 141 -6.74 21.03 16.89
C LEU A 141 -6.08 21.63 15.65
N LYS A 142 -4.76 21.45 15.52
CA LYS A 142 -4.00 22.03 14.42
C LYS A 142 -3.27 20.94 13.65
N ASP A 143 -3.40 20.97 12.33
CA ASP A 143 -2.63 20.07 11.48
C ASP A 143 -1.18 20.51 11.37
N SER A 144 -0.29 19.52 11.41
CA SER A 144 1.12 19.62 11.06
C SER A 144 1.38 18.79 9.79
N ALA A 145 2.50 19.05 9.10
CA ALA A 145 2.92 18.22 7.98
C ALA A 145 2.99 16.73 8.38
N ALA A 146 3.49 16.45 9.59
CA ALA A 146 3.57 15.08 10.10
C ALA A 146 2.20 14.44 10.37
N SER A 147 1.21 15.21 10.85
CA SER A 147 -0.14 14.65 11.12
C SER A 147 -0.87 14.35 9.82
N LYS A 148 -0.72 15.20 8.80
CA LYS A 148 -1.29 14.97 7.46
C LYS A 148 -0.68 13.74 6.78
N LEU A 149 0.65 13.59 6.85
CA LEU A 149 1.32 12.38 6.33
C LEU A 149 0.84 11.12 7.05
N LYS A 150 0.69 11.17 8.37
CA LYS A 150 0.17 10.03 9.14
C LYS A 150 -1.28 9.69 8.77
N GLU A 151 -2.12 10.70 8.56
CA GLU A 151 -3.51 10.52 8.11
C GLU A 151 -3.59 9.90 6.72
N LEU A 152 -2.75 10.37 5.79
CA LEU A 152 -2.61 9.79 4.46
C LEU A 152 -2.29 8.30 4.55
N ASP A 153 -1.24 7.93 5.29
CA ASP A 153 -0.77 6.55 5.40
C ASP A 153 -1.76 5.58 6.08
N VAL A 154 -2.46 6.05 7.11
CA VAL A 154 -3.21 5.20 8.05
C VAL A 154 -4.71 5.17 7.74
N ILE A 155 -5.24 6.24 7.13
CA ILE A 155 -6.68 6.41 6.92
C ILE A 155 -7.01 6.49 5.43
N LEU A 156 -6.40 7.45 4.71
CA LEU A 156 -6.82 7.77 3.35
C LEU A 156 -6.33 6.74 2.33
N GLU A 157 -5.06 6.32 2.39
CA GLU A 157 -4.51 5.29 1.48
C GLU A 157 -5.29 3.97 1.55
N PRO A 158 -5.61 3.39 2.74
CA PRO A 158 -6.42 2.17 2.82
C PRO A 158 -7.82 2.32 2.24
N GLN A 159 -8.48 3.45 2.47
CA GLN A 159 -9.81 3.74 1.91
C GLN A 159 -9.75 3.79 0.39
N LEU A 160 -8.80 4.54 -0.17
CA LEU A 160 -8.63 4.64 -1.61
C LEU A 160 -8.23 3.29 -2.24
N THR A 161 -7.37 2.52 -1.60
CA THR A 161 -7.02 1.16 -2.04
C THR A 161 -8.24 0.24 -2.09
N ALA A 162 -9.18 0.37 -1.15
CA ALA A 162 -10.41 -0.43 -1.16
C ALA A 162 -11.33 -0.04 -2.33
N LEU A 163 -11.45 1.25 -2.65
CA LEU A 163 -12.20 1.72 -3.82
C LEU A 163 -11.57 1.26 -5.13
N LEU A 164 -10.26 1.38 -5.26
CA LEU A 164 -9.51 0.89 -6.42
C LEU A 164 -9.60 -0.63 -6.57
N HIS A 165 -9.60 -1.36 -5.46
CA HIS A 165 -9.85 -2.79 -5.47
C HIS A 165 -11.25 -3.10 -6.02
N SER A 166 -12.28 -2.37 -5.59
CA SER A 166 -13.63 -2.50 -6.16
C SER A 166 -13.63 -2.28 -7.68
N ALA A 167 -12.97 -1.21 -8.15
CA ALA A 167 -12.83 -0.92 -9.58
C ALA A 167 -12.12 -2.06 -10.34
N SER A 168 -11.09 -2.68 -9.73
CA SER A 168 -10.40 -3.84 -10.33
C SER A 168 -11.30 -5.07 -10.48
N GLN A 169 -12.27 -5.25 -9.58
CA GLN A 169 -13.24 -6.34 -9.68
C GLN A 169 -14.34 -6.02 -10.70
N GLN A 170 -14.66 -4.74 -10.89
CA GLN A 170 -15.65 -4.29 -11.86
C GLN A 170 -15.13 -4.36 -13.30
N PHE A 171 -13.86 -4.05 -13.53
CA PHE A 171 -13.26 -3.92 -14.86
C PHE A 171 -12.08 -4.87 -15.04
N GLU A 172 -12.27 -5.93 -15.82
CA GLU A 172 -11.26 -6.97 -16.06
C GLU A 172 -9.91 -6.41 -16.57
N ALA A 173 -9.95 -5.45 -17.50
CA ALA A 173 -8.75 -4.87 -18.09
C ALA A 173 -8.06 -3.79 -17.22
N PHE A 174 -8.64 -3.41 -16.07
CA PHE A 174 -8.13 -2.31 -15.25
C PHE A 174 -6.73 -2.57 -14.72
N ALA A 175 -6.53 -3.71 -14.06
CA ALA A 175 -5.27 -4.03 -13.41
C ALA A 175 -4.09 -4.08 -14.38
N ASP A 176 -4.28 -4.73 -15.53
CA ASP A 176 -3.26 -4.81 -16.56
C ASP A 176 -3.01 -3.46 -17.24
N THR A 177 -4.03 -2.59 -17.32
CA THR A 177 -3.84 -1.20 -17.75
C THR A 177 -2.96 -0.43 -16.78
N CYS A 178 -3.18 -0.55 -15.47
CA CYS A 178 -2.34 0.09 -14.46
C CYS A 178 -0.88 -0.39 -14.55
N ARG A 179 -0.65 -1.69 -14.79
CA ARG A 179 0.70 -2.24 -15.00
C ARG A 179 1.37 -1.67 -16.24
N LEU A 180 0.65 -1.59 -17.37
CA LEU A 180 1.18 -0.98 -18.59
C LEU A 180 1.50 0.51 -18.38
N ALA A 181 0.64 1.25 -17.68
CA ALA A 181 0.86 2.64 -17.36
C ALA A 181 2.09 2.86 -16.47
N MET A 182 2.27 2.01 -15.45
CA MET A 182 3.44 2.07 -14.56
C MET A 182 4.72 1.66 -15.29
N TYR A 183 4.65 0.64 -16.15
CA TYR A 183 5.77 0.24 -17.00
C TYR A 183 6.21 1.36 -17.92
N TRP A 184 5.26 2.05 -18.55
CA TRP A 184 5.54 3.21 -19.39
C TRP A 184 6.18 4.35 -18.58
N LEU A 185 5.63 4.71 -17.42
CA LEU A 185 6.23 5.73 -16.53
C LEU A 185 7.64 5.36 -16.09
N SER A 186 7.87 4.10 -15.73
CA SER A 186 9.18 3.59 -15.32
C SER A 186 10.19 3.65 -16.47
N SER A 187 9.74 3.37 -17.70
CA SER A 187 10.57 3.47 -18.92
C SER A 187 11.01 4.91 -19.21
N HIS A 188 10.27 5.90 -18.71
CA HIS A 188 10.62 7.32 -18.78
C HIS A 188 11.28 7.86 -17.50
N ALA A 189 11.63 7.00 -16.54
CA ALA A 189 12.18 7.37 -15.24
C ALA A 189 11.29 8.35 -14.44
N LEU A 190 9.96 8.23 -14.59
CA LEU A 190 8.97 9.07 -13.89
C LEU A 190 8.28 8.35 -12.73
N SER A 191 8.53 7.05 -12.53
CA SER A 191 7.88 6.23 -11.50
C SER A 191 8.10 6.72 -10.07
N ASP A 192 9.21 7.41 -9.80
CA ASP A 192 9.55 7.89 -8.46
C ASP A 192 8.79 9.18 -8.08
N TYR A 193 8.20 9.86 -9.07
CA TYR A 193 7.48 11.12 -8.88
C TYR A 193 5.97 10.94 -8.76
N LEU A 194 5.44 9.77 -9.15
CA LEU A 194 4.01 9.49 -9.13
C LEU A 194 3.72 8.31 -8.20
N ASN A 195 2.95 8.56 -7.14
CA ASN A 195 2.50 7.50 -6.24
C ASN A 195 1.62 6.50 -7.00
N GLU A 196 1.83 5.22 -6.71
CA GLU A 196 1.11 4.06 -7.26
C GLU A 196 -0.41 4.23 -7.19
N VAL A 197 -0.92 4.65 -6.04
CA VAL A 197 -2.35 4.88 -5.79
C VAL A 197 -2.89 6.01 -6.66
N ILE A 198 -2.09 7.05 -6.92
CA ILE A 198 -2.48 8.17 -7.78
C ILE A 198 -2.56 7.70 -9.23
N LEU A 199 -1.58 6.91 -9.69
CA LEU A 199 -1.59 6.33 -11.03
C LEU A 199 -2.87 5.49 -11.26
N GLU A 200 -3.16 4.58 -10.34
CA GLU A 200 -4.37 3.74 -10.41
C GLU A 200 -5.64 4.59 -10.39
N THR A 201 -5.67 5.69 -9.61
CA THR A 201 -6.79 6.62 -9.58
C THR A 201 -6.98 7.33 -10.93
N ILE A 202 -5.90 7.75 -11.58
CA ILE A 202 -5.96 8.34 -12.93
C ILE A 202 -6.47 7.31 -13.93
N VAL A 203 -5.98 6.07 -13.88
CA VAL A 203 -6.47 4.98 -14.74
C VAL A 203 -7.95 4.70 -14.44
N ALA A 204 -8.38 4.69 -13.18
CA ALA A 204 -9.76 4.41 -12.80
C ALA A 204 -10.72 5.45 -13.41
N SER A 205 -10.31 6.72 -13.46
CA SER A 205 -11.09 7.78 -14.10
C SER A 205 -11.46 7.46 -15.56
N VAL A 206 -10.58 6.77 -16.28
CA VAL A 206 -10.77 6.39 -17.69
C VAL A 206 -11.73 5.21 -17.85
N PHE A 207 -11.81 4.33 -16.86
CA PHE A 207 -12.76 3.22 -16.86
C PHE A 207 -14.15 3.66 -16.40
N LEU A 208 -14.21 4.52 -15.39
CA LEU A 208 -15.46 5.07 -14.85
C LEU A 208 -16.08 6.09 -15.81
N LYS A 209 -15.26 6.91 -16.46
CA LYS A 209 -15.69 7.90 -17.46
C LYS A 209 -14.95 7.68 -18.79
N PRO A 210 -15.37 6.69 -19.59
CA PRO A 210 -14.69 6.36 -20.83
C PRO A 210 -14.83 7.46 -21.89
N PHE A 211 -13.80 7.59 -22.72
CA PHE A 211 -13.82 8.44 -23.91
C PHE A 211 -14.69 7.87 -25.06
N SER A 212 -15.03 6.59 -24.96
CA SER A 212 -15.95 5.87 -25.84
C SER A 212 -17.27 5.57 -25.12
N ILE A 213 -18.27 5.10 -25.87
CA ILE A 213 -19.59 4.70 -25.32
C ILE A 213 -19.44 3.62 -24.22
N GLN A 214 -18.42 2.77 -24.33
CA GLN A 214 -18.17 1.68 -23.39
C GLN A 214 -16.80 1.83 -22.71
N PRO A 215 -16.62 1.29 -21.49
CA PRO A 215 -15.34 1.24 -20.81
C PRO A 215 -14.31 0.40 -21.59
N PRO A 216 -13.00 0.66 -21.41
CA PRO A 216 -11.96 -0.15 -22.03
C PRO A 216 -12.10 -1.64 -21.65
N ARG A 217 -12.07 -2.52 -22.65
CA ARG A 217 -12.14 -3.98 -22.47
C ARG A 217 -10.80 -4.67 -22.62
N THR A 218 -9.80 -3.96 -23.13
CA THR A 218 -8.44 -4.50 -23.26
C THR A 218 -7.45 -3.55 -22.61
N PRO A 219 -6.34 -4.06 -22.06
CA PRO A 219 -5.33 -3.23 -21.41
C PRO A 219 -4.74 -2.17 -22.34
N PHE A 220 -4.60 -2.49 -23.63
CA PHE A 220 -4.09 -1.55 -24.64
C PHE A 220 -5.02 -0.37 -24.88
N VAL A 221 -6.34 -0.60 -24.95
CA VAL A 221 -7.32 0.49 -25.11
C VAL A 221 -7.36 1.33 -23.83
N GLY A 222 -7.32 0.69 -22.67
CA GLY A 222 -7.25 1.40 -21.38
C GLY A 222 -6.00 2.28 -21.29
N PHE A 223 -4.85 1.75 -21.69
CA PHE A 223 -3.59 2.47 -21.70
C PHE A 223 -3.58 3.63 -22.72
N PHE A 224 -4.14 3.43 -23.92
CA PHE A 224 -4.30 4.48 -24.91
C PHE A 224 -5.17 5.63 -24.37
N HIS A 225 -6.31 5.30 -23.76
CA HIS A 225 -7.18 6.30 -23.15
C HIS A 225 -6.52 7.01 -21.95
N PHE A 226 -5.69 6.31 -21.16
CA PHE A 226 -4.86 6.91 -20.12
C PHE A 226 -3.90 7.97 -20.70
N LEU A 227 -3.16 7.65 -21.77
CA LEU A 227 -2.29 8.62 -22.45
C LEU A 227 -3.09 9.79 -23.04
N MET A 228 -4.26 9.52 -23.61
CA MET A 228 -5.14 10.56 -24.12
C MET A 228 -5.61 11.50 -23.01
N LEU A 229 -5.98 10.96 -21.84
CA LEU A 229 -6.31 11.78 -20.67
C LEU A 229 -5.14 12.65 -20.24
N LEU A 230 -3.94 12.07 -20.10
CA LEU A 230 -2.74 12.83 -19.74
C LEU A 230 -2.46 14.00 -20.69
N SER A 231 -2.62 13.78 -22.00
CA SER A 231 -2.32 14.78 -23.03
C SER A 231 -3.39 15.85 -23.20
N THR A 232 -4.66 15.53 -22.97
CA THR A 232 -5.79 16.44 -23.24
C THR A 232 -6.33 17.14 -21.99
N HIS A 233 -6.08 16.59 -20.79
CA HIS A 233 -6.56 17.17 -19.55
C HIS A 233 -5.76 18.42 -19.17
N ASN A 234 -6.46 19.51 -18.85
CA ASN A 234 -5.81 20.73 -18.36
C ASN A 234 -5.58 20.63 -16.84
N TRP A 235 -4.46 20.06 -16.45
CA TRP A 235 -4.05 19.84 -15.05
C TRP A 235 -3.88 21.12 -14.22
N LEU A 236 -3.67 22.28 -14.86
CA LEU A 236 -3.50 23.55 -14.16
C LEU A 236 -4.84 24.17 -13.78
N MET A 237 -5.85 24.04 -14.65
CA MET A 237 -7.13 24.73 -14.50
C MET A 237 -8.24 23.82 -13.96
N LYS A 238 -8.13 22.51 -14.15
CA LYS A 238 -9.19 21.56 -13.81
C LYS A 238 -8.63 20.42 -12.96
N PRO A 239 -9.16 20.19 -11.75
CA PRO A 239 -8.82 18.99 -11.00
C PRO A 239 -9.45 17.76 -11.65
N LEU A 240 -8.74 16.64 -11.60
CA LEU A 240 -9.29 15.34 -11.96
C LEU A 240 -10.11 14.81 -10.78
N LEU A 241 -11.43 14.77 -10.94
CA LEU A 241 -12.36 14.21 -9.97
C LEU A 241 -12.73 12.79 -10.40
N VAL A 242 -12.60 11.83 -9.49
CA VAL A 242 -12.88 10.41 -9.72
C VAL A 242 -13.95 9.97 -8.75
N ASP A 243 -15.10 9.57 -9.30
CA ASP A 243 -16.27 9.13 -8.54
C ASP A 243 -16.40 7.62 -8.66
N PHE A 244 -16.00 6.90 -7.60
CA PHE A 244 -16.01 5.44 -7.57
C PHE A 244 -17.42 4.87 -7.36
N ASP A 245 -18.32 5.62 -6.73
CA ASP A 245 -19.65 5.16 -6.33
C ASP A 245 -20.76 5.71 -7.24
N ASN A 246 -20.41 6.54 -8.23
CA ASN A 246 -21.32 7.27 -9.13
C ASN A 246 -22.31 8.19 -8.40
N GLU A 247 -22.08 8.52 -7.14
CA GLU A 247 -23.00 9.33 -6.34
C GLU A 247 -23.04 10.81 -6.79
N TRP A 248 -21.96 11.32 -7.36
CA TRP A 248 -21.83 12.73 -7.73
C TRP A 248 -22.56 13.05 -9.03
N THR A 249 -22.86 12.04 -9.83
CA THR A 249 -23.63 12.20 -11.08
C THR A 249 -25.08 12.64 -10.83
N GLY A 250 -25.65 12.39 -9.64
CA GLY A 250 -27.00 12.84 -9.29
C GLY A 250 -27.13 14.34 -9.01
N LEU A 251 -26.03 15.04 -8.70
CA LEU A 251 -26.03 16.46 -8.32
C LEU A 251 -25.70 17.41 -9.48
N LEU A 252 -25.27 16.89 -10.63
CA LEU A 252 -24.95 17.69 -11.82
C LEU A 252 -26.11 17.77 -12.84
N TYR A 253 -27.27 17.18 -12.50
CA TYR A 253 -28.52 17.26 -13.26
C TYR A 253 -29.63 18.07 -12.53
N LEU A 254 -29.28 18.78 -11.45
CA LEU A 254 -30.11 19.81 -10.80
C LEU A 254 -29.41 21.18 -10.95
#